data_AF-A0A2A4J2A9-F1
#
_entry.id   AF-A0A2A4J2A9-F1
#
_cell.length_a   1.000
_cell.length_b   1.000
_cell.length_c   1.000
_cell.angle_alpha   90.00
_cell.angle_beta   90.00
_cell.angle_gamma   90.00
#
_symmetry.space_group_name_H-M   'P 1'
#
loop_
_entity.id
_entity.type
_entity.pdbx_description
1 polymer ?
#
loop_
_entity_poly.entity_id
_entity_poly.type
_entity_poly.pdbx_seq_one_letter_code
_entity_poly.pdbx_strand_id
1 'polypeptide(L)'
;MAVSIDGCDWRMPCYVTVGEDVPVSLDFYADSVSRNLDQNVVIHINHLNLRTRVSPERCEIYDCAVTTGMVTSFTSVMSVPTTIALNQRGYLYWRIENEKGQQVLCYSVMVQTQSPLQKLMRKYLTNTVPATLEKQP
;
A
#
# COMPACT_ATOMS: atom_id res chain seq x y z
N MET A 1 -6.33 -6.19 11.98
CA MET A 1 -5.70 -6.11 10.65
C MET A 1 -4.74 -4.95 10.69
N ALA A 2 -3.50 -5.15 10.27
CA ALA A 2 -2.51 -4.10 10.16
C ALA A 2 -2.01 -4.08 8.71
N VAL A 3 -2.07 -2.92 8.05
CA VAL A 3 -1.56 -2.74 6.69
C VAL A 3 -0.43 -1.72 6.80
N SER A 4 0.77 -2.13 6.39
CA SER A 4 1.96 -1.29 6.36
C SER A 4 2.35 -1.05 4.90
N ILE A 5 2.35 0.20 4.47
CA ILE A 5 2.73 0.60 3.11
C ILE A 5 3.94 1.51 3.25
N ASP A 6 5.03 1.24 2.53
CA ASP A 6 6.19 2.13 2.58
C ASP A 6 5.81 3.53 2.07
N GLY A 7 6.13 4.57 2.85
CA GLY A 7 5.67 5.94 2.64
C GLY A 7 4.34 6.29 3.33
N CYS A 8 3.67 5.33 3.97
CA CYS A 8 2.63 5.54 4.97
C CYS A 8 3.24 5.45 6.39
N ASP A 9 3.90 6.52 6.82
CA ASP A 9 4.36 6.64 8.21
C ASP A 9 3.18 7.06 9.14
N TRP A 10 3.45 7.78 10.23
CA TRP A 10 2.47 8.26 11.21
C TRP A 10 1.57 9.41 10.71
N ARG A 11 1.76 9.90 9.48
CA ARG A 11 1.05 11.08 8.95
C ARG A 11 0.37 10.78 7.63
N MET A 12 -0.93 11.09 7.59
CA MET A 12 -1.76 11.05 6.39
C MET A 12 -1.75 12.42 5.67
N PRO A 13 -1.84 12.47 4.33
CA PRO A 13 -1.87 11.33 3.40
C PRO A 13 -0.49 10.66 3.22
N CYS A 14 -0.49 9.38 2.84
CA CYS A 14 0.74 8.69 2.51
C CYS A 14 1.33 9.19 1.20
N TYR A 15 2.64 9.35 1.13
CA TYR A 15 3.25 9.83 -0.09
C TYR A 15 3.68 8.67 -0.98
N VAL A 16 3.09 8.58 -2.18
CA VAL A 16 3.44 7.60 -3.20
C VAL A 16 4.22 8.27 -4.32
N THR A 17 5.40 7.73 -4.64
CA THR A 17 6.23 8.30 -5.72
C THR A 17 5.83 7.70 -7.05
N VAL A 18 5.55 8.55 -8.03
CA VAL A 18 5.22 8.07 -9.38
C VAL A 18 6.41 7.35 -10.01
N GLY A 19 6.15 6.19 -10.64
CA GLY A 19 7.18 5.38 -11.30
C GLY A 19 8.07 4.55 -10.38
N GLU A 20 7.86 4.61 -9.05
CA GLU A 20 8.58 3.75 -8.12
C GLU A 20 7.75 2.49 -7.78
N ASP A 21 8.49 1.47 -7.38
CA ASP A 21 7.96 0.27 -6.73
C ASP A 21 7.88 0.50 -5.22
N VAL A 22 6.71 0.22 -4.65
CA VAL A 22 6.40 0.44 -3.24
C VAL A 22 6.13 -0.91 -2.58
N PRO A 23 6.95 -1.35 -1.60
CA PRO A 23 6.65 -2.54 -0.83
C PRO A 23 5.48 -2.28 0.12
N VAL A 24 4.61 -3.28 0.24
CA VAL A 24 3.41 -3.29 1.06
C VAL A 24 3.35 -4.60 1.82
N SER A 25 3.27 -4.52 3.14
CA SER A 25 3.09 -5.65 4.04
C SER A 25 1.68 -5.63 4.64
N LEU A 26 1.01 -6.76 4.57
CA LEU A 26 -0.39 -6.94 4.96
C LEU A 26 -0.47 -8.01 6.02
N ASP A 27 -1.06 -7.67 7.17
CA ASP A 27 -1.35 -8.58 8.27
C ASP A 27 -2.86 -8.67 8.49
N PHE A 28 -3.44 -9.83 8.21
CA PHE A 28 -4.87 -10.05 8.32
C PHE A 28 -5.19 -11.42 8.92
N TYR A 29 -6.42 -11.52 9.44
CA TYR A 29 -7.00 -12.79 9.88
C TYR A 29 -7.90 -13.31 8.77
N ALA A 30 -7.72 -14.56 8.38
CA ALA A 30 -8.58 -15.21 7.41
C ALA A 30 -9.62 -16.08 8.11
N ASP A 31 -10.89 -15.88 7.75
CA ASP A 31 -12.01 -16.68 8.25
C ASP A 31 -12.17 -18.01 7.50
N SER A 32 -11.46 -18.17 6.38
CA SER A 32 -11.48 -19.37 5.56
C SER A 32 -10.10 -19.73 5.01
N VAL A 33 -9.82 -21.03 4.92
CA VAL A 33 -8.63 -21.53 4.21
C VAL A 33 -8.69 -21.09 2.75
N SER A 34 -7.61 -20.46 2.29
CA SER A 34 -7.46 -20.02 0.89
C SER A 34 -6.20 -20.63 0.30
N ARG A 35 -6.31 -21.14 -0.92
CA ARG A 35 -5.20 -21.77 -1.66
C ARG A 35 -4.54 -20.81 -2.63
N ASN A 36 -5.30 -19.83 -3.09
CA ASN A 36 -4.84 -18.78 -3.97
C ASN A 36 -5.37 -17.45 -3.46
N LEU A 37 -4.56 -16.41 -3.51
CA LEU A 37 -4.96 -15.03 -3.27
C LEU A 37 -4.69 -14.20 -4.52
N ASP A 38 -5.75 -13.63 -5.12
CA ASP A 38 -5.68 -12.71 -6.25
C ASP A 38 -5.77 -11.27 -5.75
N GLN A 39 -4.84 -10.43 -6.20
CA GLN A 39 -4.69 -9.06 -5.73
C GLN A 39 -5.13 -8.04 -6.77
N ASN A 40 -6.09 -7.21 -6.37
CA ASN A 40 -6.57 -6.10 -7.18
C ASN A 40 -6.32 -4.77 -6.46
N VAL A 41 -5.40 -3.99 -7.00
CA VAL A 41 -4.98 -2.72 -6.42
C VAL A 41 -5.28 -1.59 -7.39
N VAL A 42 -6.02 -0.61 -6.90
CA VAL A 42 -6.52 0.51 -7.71
C VAL A 42 -6.20 1.81 -6.99
N ILE A 43 -5.56 2.73 -7.71
CA ILE A 43 -5.41 4.11 -7.28
C ILE A 43 -6.53 4.93 -7.92
N HIS A 44 -7.35 5.55 -7.07
CA HIS A 44 -8.37 6.50 -7.47
C HIS A 44 -7.90 7.91 -7.12
N ILE A 45 -7.53 8.69 -8.14
CA ILE A 45 -7.10 10.08 -8.00
C ILE A 45 -7.90 10.94 -8.99
N ASN A 46 -8.57 11.98 -8.48
CA ASN A 46 -9.49 12.82 -9.23
C ASN A 46 -10.63 12.02 -9.89
N HIS A 47 -10.65 11.91 -11.21
CA HIS A 47 -11.62 11.12 -11.99
C HIS A 47 -10.98 9.89 -12.66
N LEU A 48 -9.76 9.54 -12.26
CA LEU A 48 -9.00 8.43 -12.84
C LEU A 48 -8.95 7.25 -11.86
N ASN A 49 -9.41 6.10 -12.33
CA ASN A 49 -9.24 4.81 -11.67
C ASN A 49 -8.16 4.03 -12.40
N LEU A 50 -6.99 3.91 -11.79
CA LEU A 50 -5.82 3.28 -12.39
C LEU A 50 -5.48 2.01 -11.63
N ARG A 51 -5.57 0.87 -12.32
CA ARG A 51 -5.07 -0.39 -11.79
C ARG A 51 -3.55 -0.35 -11.76
N THR A 52 -2.97 -0.63 -10.60
CA THR A 52 -1.53 -0.71 -10.43
C THR A 52 -1.05 -2.13 -10.65
N ARG A 53 0.16 -2.29 -11.15
CA ARG A 53 0.78 -3.62 -11.22
C ARG A 53 1.26 -4.00 -9.83
N VAL A 54 1.06 -5.27 -9.46
CA VAL A 54 1.45 -5.80 -8.16
C VAL A 54 2.19 -7.12 -8.38
N SER A 55 3.26 -7.33 -7.62
CA SER A 55 4.04 -8.55 -7.62
C SER A 55 4.20 -9.11 -6.20
N PRO A 56 3.86 -10.39 -5.95
CA PRO A 56 3.25 -11.30 -6.91
C PRO A 56 1.78 -10.95 -7.16
N GLU A 57 1.27 -11.04 -8.39
CA GLU A 57 -0.15 -10.77 -8.67
C GLU A 57 -1.06 -11.80 -8.00
N ARG A 58 -0.58 -13.05 -7.94
CA ARG A 58 -1.22 -14.17 -7.26
C ARG A 58 -0.27 -14.82 -6.30
N CYS A 59 -0.74 -15.15 -5.12
CA CYS A 59 0.03 -15.98 -4.20
C CYS A 59 -0.55 -17.40 -4.17
N GLU A 60 0.27 -18.39 -4.49
CA GLU A 60 -0.09 -19.82 -4.45
C GLU A 60 0.45 -20.50 -3.18
N ILE A 61 -0.08 -21.68 -2.86
CA ILE A 61 0.10 -22.43 -1.59
C ILE A 61 1.55 -22.51 -1.08
N TYR A 62 2.56 -22.53 -1.97
CA TYR A 62 3.96 -22.62 -1.58
C TYR A 62 4.52 -21.33 -0.97
N ASP A 63 3.95 -20.17 -1.31
CA ASP A 63 4.40 -18.85 -0.84
C ASP A 63 3.42 -18.20 0.17
N CYS A 64 2.12 -18.57 0.18
CA CYS A 64 1.12 -18.02 1.11
C CYS A 64 0.09 -19.04 1.59
N ALA A 65 0.46 -19.96 2.49
CA ALA A 65 -0.52 -20.84 3.13
C ALA A 65 -1.42 -20.02 4.10
N VAL A 66 -2.66 -19.74 3.68
CA VAL A 66 -3.67 -19.06 4.52
C VAL A 66 -4.47 -20.12 5.28
N THR A 67 -4.25 -20.19 6.59
CA THR A 67 -5.01 -21.05 7.50
C THR A 67 -5.99 -20.22 8.33
N THR A 68 -7.11 -20.83 8.73
CA THR A 68 -8.09 -20.17 9.59
C THR A 68 -7.57 -20.01 11.01
N GLY A 69 -7.87 -18.88 11.65
CA GLY A 69 -7.57 -18.66 13.07
C GLY A 69 -6.12 -18.26 13.37
N MET A 70 -5.31 -17.99 12.35
CA MET A 70 -3.97 -17.42 12.49
C MET A 70 -3.87 -16.07 11.75
N VAL A 71 -2.91 -15.24 12.16
CA VAL A 71 -2.54 -14.06 11.38
C VAL A 71 -1.72 -14.51 10.19
N THR A 72 -2.18 -14.17 8.99
CA THR A 72 -1.39 -14.29 7.77
C THR A 72 -0.70 -12.96 7.51
N SER A 73 0.62 -13.01 7.35
CA SER A 73 1.43 -11.87 6.89
C SER A 73 1.89 -12.12 5.47
N PHE A 74 1.77 -11.11 4.63
CA PHE A 74 2.13 -11.20 3.22
C PHE A 74 2.72 -9.89 2.73
N THR A 75 3.77 -9.95 1.92
CA THR A 75 4.43 -8.77 1.34
C THR A 75 4.30 -8.78 -0.17
N SER A 76 3.95 -7.62 -0.72
CA SER A 76 3.82 -7.35 -2.15
C SER A 76 4.54 -6.09 -2.55
N VAL A 77 4.87 -5.99 -3.83
CA VAL A 77 5.43 -4.80 -4.44
C VAL A 77 4.41 -4.22 -5.40
N MET A 78 4.02 -2.96 -5.20
CA MET A 78 3.12 -2.21 -6.06
C MET A 78 3.90 -1.20 -6.91
N SER A 79 3.73 -1.24 -8.23
CA SER A 79 4.31 -0.22 -9.13
C SER A 79 3.35 0.95 -9.32
N VAL A 80 3.78 2.16 -8.93
CA VAL A 80 2.97 3.37 -9.06
C VAL A 80 2.98 3.87 -10.52
N PRO A 81 1.82 4.04 -11.18
CA PRO A 81 1.77 4.47 -12.57
C PRO A 81 2.38 5.86 -12.78
N THR A 82 3.15 6.04 -13.86
CA THR A 82 3.78 7.32 -14.23
C THR A 82 2.82 8.31 -14.88
N THR A 83 1.62 7.86 -15.28
CA THR A 83 0.59 8.68 -15.92
C THR A 83 -0.20 9.55 -14.96
N ILE A 84 0.06 9.45 -13.65
CA ILE A 84 -0.64 10.21 -12.61
C ILE A 84 0.01 11.58 -12.45
N ALA A 85 -0.80 12.63 -12.41
CA ALA A 85 -0.32 13.97 -12.11
C ALA A 85 0.27 14.04 -10.69
N LEU A 86 1.29 14.89 -10.52
CA LEU A 86 1.96 15.11 -9.24
C LEU A 86 1.11 15.94 -8.28
N ASN A 87 1.38 15.80 -6.97
CA ASN A 87 0.72 16.53 -5.88
C ASN A 87 -0.81 16.36 -5.84
N GLN A 88 -1.32 15.28 -6.43
CA GLN A 88 -2.73 14.96 -6.38
C GLN A 88 -3.02 14.05 -5.20
N ARG A 89 -4.20 14.24 -4.60
CA ARG A 89 -4.69 13.40 -3.51
C ARG A 89 -5.77 12.46 -4.00
N GLY A 90 -5.85 11.30 -3.36
CA GLY A 90 -6.87 10.32 -3.64
C GLY A 90 -6.78 9.15 -2.69
N TYR A 91 -7.29 8.00 -3.13
CA TYR A 91 -7.32 6.78 -2.35
C TYR A 91 -6.67 5.63 -3.11
N LEU A 92 -5.83 4.89 -2.40
CA LEU A 92 -5.36 3.58 -2.82
C LEU A 92 -6.29 2.54 -2.21
N TYR A 93 -6.85 1.67 -3.05
CA TYR A 93 -7.67 0.53 -2.64
C TYR A 93 -6.91 -0.76 -2.89
N TRP A 94 -6.86 -1.62 -1.89
CA TRP A 94 -6.24 -2.93 -1.95
C TRP A 94 -7.28 -4.00 -1.64
N ARG A 95 -7.65 -4.79 -2.64
CA ARG A 95 -8.60 -5.89 -2.52
C ARG A 95 -7.88 -7.20 -2.77
N ILE A 96 -8.09 -8.17 -1.88
CA ILE A 96 -7.60 -9.54 -2.03
C ILE A 96 -8.80 -10.48 -2.02
N GLU A 97 -8.85 -11.36 -3.01
CA GLU A 97 -9.87 -12.39 -3.16
C GLU A 97 -9.24 -13.77 -3.15
N ASN A 98 -9.95 -14.76 -2.63
CA ASN A 98 -9.51 -16.15 -2.70
C ASN A 98 -9.96 -16.84 -4.00
N GLU A 99 -9.60 -18.11 -4.18
CA GLU A 99 -9.98 -18.92 -5.35
C GLU A 99 -11.50 -19.10 -5.53
N LYS A 100 -12.31 -18.80 -4.52
CA LYS A 100 -13.77 -18.87 -4.56
C LYS A 100 -14.41 -17.51 -4.91
N GLY A 101 -13.60 -16.49 -5.19
CA GLY A 101 -14.06 -15.12 -5.41
C GLY A 101 -14.56 -14.43 -4.13
N GLN A 102 -14.22 -14.96 -2.95
CA GLN A 102 -14.57 -14.33 -1.68
C GLN A 102 -13.51 -13.32 -1.30
N GLN A 103 -13.95 -12.12 -0.90
CA GLN A 103 -13.05 -11.07 -0.44
C GLN A 103 -12.45 -11.43 0.93
N VAL A 104 -11.13 -11.59 0.96
CA VAL A 104 -10.35 -11.89 2.18
C VAL A 104 -9.86 -10.60 2.83
N LEU A 105 -9.51 -9.60 2.02
CA LEU A 105 -9.08 -8.28 2.49
C LEU A 105 -9.65 -7.19 1.58
N CYS A 106 -10.11 -6.10 2.18
CA CYS A 106 -10.35 -4.85 1.48
C CYS A 106 -9.89 -3.69 2.36
N TYR A 107 -8.84 -3.01 1.93
CA TYR A 107 -8.24 -1.89 2.63
C TYR A 107 -8.21 -0.66 1.74
N SER A 108 -8.32 0.53 2.35
CA SER A 108 -8.18 1.80 1.63
C SER A 108 -7.39 2.80 2.45
N VAL A 109 -6.53 3.57 1.79
CA VAL A 109 -5.70 4.60 2.44
C VAL A 109 -5.64 5.86 1.56
N MET A 110 -5.63 7.02 2.21
CA MET A 110 -5.46 8.30 1.50
C MET A 110 -3.99 8.46 1.09
N VAL A 111 -3.76 8.72 -0.19
CA VAL A 111 -2.43 8.91 -0.78
C VAL A 111 -2.29 10.28 -1.42
N GLN A 112 -1.06 10.77 -1.48
CA GLN A 112 -0.66 11.94 -2.26
C GLN A 112 0.51 11.59 -3.16
N THR A 113 0.39 11.89 -4.45
CA THR A 113 1.48 11.65 -5.41
C THR A 113 2.60 12.66 -5.24
N GLN A 114 3.84 12.19 -5.41
CA GLN A 114 5.03 13.02 -5.40
C GLN A 114 6.01 12.57 -6.49
N SER A 115 6.93 13.46 -6.86
CA SER A 115 8.07 13.11 -7.71
C SER A 115 9.22 12.52 -6.87
N PRO A 116 10.15 11.79 -7.49
CA PRO A 116 11.36 11.32 -6.80
C PRO A 116 12.16 12.45 -6.14
N LEU A 117 12.23 13.62 -6.79
CA LEU A 117 12.88 14.80 -6.23
C LEU A 117 12.18 15.29 -4.95
N GLN A 118 10.85 15.33 -4.94
CA GLN A 118 10.07 15.70 -3.75
C GLN A 118 10.27 14.70 -2.60
N LYS A 119 10.33 13.39 -2.89
CA LYS A 119 10.66 12.35 -1.90
C LYS A 119 12.03 12.60 -1.29
N LEU A 120 13.03 12.89 -2.13
CA LEU A 120 14.39 13.18 -1.69
C LEU A 120 14.44 14.42 -0.78
N MET A 121 13.86 15.54 -1.23
CA MET A 121 13.82 16.77 -0.44
C MET A 121 13.12 16.59 0.90
N ARG A 122 11.99 15.85 0.94
CA ARG A 122 11.30 15.52 2.18
C ARG A 122 12.18 14.73 3.14
N LYS A 123 12.89 13.70 2.65
CA LYS A 123 13.82 12.91 3.46
C LYS A 123 14.93 13.78 4.06
N TYR A 124 15.48 14.73 3.30
CA TYR A 124 16.45 15.68 3.83
C TYR A 124 15.86 16.58 4.92
N LEU A 125 14.67 17.14 4.69
CA LEU A 125 13.99 18.01 5.68
C LEU A 125 13.63 17.26 6.97
N THR A 126 13.11 16.02 6.88
CA THR A 126 12.81 15.22 8.08
C THR A 126 14.07 14.83 8.85
N ASN A 127 15.19 14.62 8.16
CA ASN A 127 16.46 14.26 8.81
C ASN A 127 17.21 15.47 9.38
N THR A 128 16.88 16.70 8.95
CA THR A 128 17.56 17.94 9.38
C THR A 128 16.80 18.71 10.46
N VAL A 129 15.54 18.39 10.75
CA VAL A 129 14.79 18.97 11.87
C VAL A 129 15.05 18.14 13.13
N PRO A 130 15.89 18.60 14.08
CA PRO A 130 15.96 17.97 15.39
C PRO A 130 14.60 18.10 16.09
N ALA A 131 14.24 17.08 16.88
CA ALA A 131 12.98 16.94 17.63
C ALA A 131 12.72 18.03 18.70
N THR A 132 13.42 19.16 18.65
CA THR A 132 13.44 20.24 19.64
C THR A 132 12.45 21.38 19.39
N LEU A 133 11.55 21.27 18.41
CA LEU A 133 10.52 22.30 18.14
C LEU A 133 9.06 21.86 18.38
N GLU A 134 8.81 20.62 18.83
CA GLU A 134 7.45 20.16 19.18
C GLU A 134 7.10 20.29 20.68
N LYS A 135 8.01 20.81 21.52
CA LYS A 135 7.68 21.12 22.92
C LYS A 135 8.03 22.55 23.27
N GLN A 136 7.04 23.43 23.19
CA GLN A 136 6.82 24.49 24.17
C GLN A 136 5.59 25.35 23.84
N PRO A 137 4.91 25.87 24.87
CA PRO A 137 4.15 25.20 25.92
C PRO A 137 2.63 25.24 25.67
#